data_AF-A0A2V9KR94-F1
#
_entry.id   AF-A0A2V9KR94-F1
#
_cell.length_a   1.000
_cell.length_b   1.000
_cell.length_c   1.000
_cell.angle_alpha   90.00
_cell.angle_beta   90.00
_cell.angle_gamma   90.00
#
_symmetry.space_group_name_H-M   'P 1'
#
loop_
_entity.id
_entity.type
_entity.pdbx_description
1 polymer ?
#
loop_
_entity_poly.entity_id
_entity_poly.type
_entity_poly.pdbx_seq_one_letter_code
_entity_poly.pdbx_strand_id
1 'polypeptide(L)'
;MATFSSRLGVLPRDNDKFVELDGELVRAAIRRVALLADEHSRALRLQLEQGRIELSSSSSEYGDAHEAVDIPYAGPALRVGFNYQYLLDCLCAGGNSAMDGMEL
;
A
#
# COMPACT_ATOMS: atom_id res chain seq x y z
N MET A 1 31.39 -18.09 -17.70
CA MET A 1 30.75 -16.80 -18.04
C MET A 1 29.29 -16.88 -17.61
N ALA A 2 28.87 -16.10 -16.62
CA ALA A 2 27.48 -16.10 -16.13
C ALA A 2 26.74 -14.87 -16.67
N THR A 3 25.71 -15.09 -17.48
CA THR A 3 24.85 -14.04 -18.03
C THR A 3 23.85 -13.60 -16.97
N PHE A 4 24.10 -12.47 -16.32
CA PHE A 4 23.08 -11.77 -15.54
C PHE A 4 22.05 -11.18 -16.49
N SER A 5 20.81 -11.70 -16.45
CA SER A 5 19.67 -11.13 -17.19
C SER A 5 19.24 -9.82 -16.52
N SER A 6 19.48 -8.70 -17.19
CA SER A 6 19.16 -7.35 -16.76
C SER A 6 17.64 -7.09 -16.82
N ARG A 7 16.93 -7.28 -15.70
CA ARG A 7 15.52 -6.84 -15.53
C ARG A 7 15.44 -5.32 -15.37
N LEU A 8 15.61 -4.58 -16.45
CA LEU A 8 15.49 -3.11 -16.50
C LEU A 8 14.13 -2.62 -17.04
N GLY A 9 13.06 -3.38 -16.78
CA GLY A 9 11.75 -3.15 -17.40
C GLY A 9 10.54 -3.23 -16.48
N VAL A 10 10.68 -3.03 -15.16
CA VAL A 10 9.55 -3.19 -14.21
C VAL A 10 9.15 -1.91 -13.48
N LEU A 11 9.78 -0.77 -13.79
CA LEU A 11 9.39 0.52 -13.23
C LEU A 11 8.38 1.18 -14.19
N PRO A 12 7.10 1.34 -13.80
CA PRO A 12 6.17 2.14 -14.59
C PRO A 12 6.76 3.54 -14.74
N ARG A 13 7.11 3.90 -15.98
CA ARG A 13 7.74 5.19 -16.32
C ARG A 13 6.80 6.38 -16.15
N ASP A 14 5.52 6.09 -15.97
CA ASP A 14 4.44 7.05 -15.89
C ASP A 14 3.59 6.68 -14.66
N ASN A 15 3.97 7.22 -13.52
CA ASN A 15 3.16 7.15 -12.31
C ASN A 15 2.78 8.60 -11.98
N ASP A 16 1.87 9.15 -12.79
CA ASP A 16 1.46 10.56 -12.81
C ASP A 16 0.59 10.95 -11.59
N LYS A 17 0.40 10.03 -10.64
CA LYS A 17 -0.50 10.20 -9.50
C LYS A 17 0.28 10.11 -8.20
N PHE A 18 0.70 11.27 -7.72
CA PHE A 18 1.27 11.43 -6.39
C PHE A 18 0.14 11.62 -5.37
N VAL A 19 0.23 10.90 -4.26
CA VAL A 19 -0.72 10.98 -3.15
C VAL A 19 0.11 11.19 -1.90
N GLU A 20 -0.09 12.31 -1.22
CA GLU A 20 0.43 12.48 0.13
C GLU A 20 -0.49 11.74 1.11
N LEU A 21 0.10 10.80 1.84
CA LEU A 21 -0.58 9.93 2.77
C LEU A 21 0.19 9.93 4.09
N ASP A 22 -0.54 9.90 5.20
CA ASP A 22 0.06 9.61 6.49
C ASP A 22 0.48 8.13 6.53
N GLY A 23 1.79 7.89 6.53
CA GLY A 23 2.37 6.55 6.42
C GLY A 23 1.95 5.64 7.58
N GLU A 24 1.83 6.18 8.79
CA GLU A 24 1.39 5.41 9.97
C GLU A 24 -0.09 5.04 9.86
N LEU A 25 -0.92 5.99 9.47
CA LEU A 25 -2.35 5.78 9.33
C LEU A 25 -2.65 4.75 8.23
N VAL A 26 -2.04 4.88 7.06
CA VAL A 26 -2.19 3.92 5.95
C VAL A 26 -1.63 2.56 6.33
N ARG A 27 -0.48 2.48 7.00
CA ARG A 27 0.08 1.23 7.49
C ARG A 27 -0.87 0.54 8.47
N ALA A 28 -1.45 1.28 9.41
CA ALA A 28 -2.42 0.73 10.36
C ALA A 28 -3.70 0.24 9.69
N ALA A 29 -4.19 0.95 8.67
CA ALA A 29 -5.37 0.56 7.89
C ALA A 29 -5.08 -0.70 7.06
N ILE A 30 -3.95 -0.76 6.36
CA ILE A 30 -3.51 -1.96 5.61
C ILE A 30 -3.38 -3.15 6.54
N ARG A 31 -2.78 -3.00 7.73
CA ARG A 31 -2.65 -4.11 8.69
C ARG A 31 -4.01 -4.66 9.13
N ARG A 32 -4.99 -3.79 9.38
CA ARG A 32 -6.36 -4.19 9.77
C ARG A 32 -7.04 -4.99 8.67
N VAL A 33 -7.00 -4.50 7.44
CA VAL A 33 -7.57 -5.19 6.28
C VAL A 33 -6.82 -6.50 6.00
N ALA A 34 -5.49 -6.50 6.11
CA ALA A 34 -4.65 -7.67 5.92
C ALA A 34 -4.89 -8.79 6.96
N LEU A 35 -5.41 -8.50 8.16
CA LEU A 35 -5.80 -9.54 9.14
C LEU A 35 -6.89 -10.46 8.61
N LEU A 36 -7.74 -9.92 7.74
CA LEU A 36 -8.87 -10.61 7.13
C LEU A 36 -8.56 -11.00 5.67
N ALA A 37 -7.36 -10.72 5.18
CA ALA A 37 -6.95 -11.06 3.83
C ALA A 37 -6.48 -12.52 3.75
N ASP A 38 -6.65 -13.11 2.58
CA ASP A 38 -6.14 -14.46 2.29
C ASP A 38 -4.59 -14.46 2.22
N GLU A 39 -3.95 -15.33 3.01
CA GLU A 39 -2.48 -15.42 3.07
C GLU A 39 -1.83 -15.94 1.79
N HIS A 40 -2.62 -16.62 0.94
CA HIS A 40 -2.15 -17.18 -0.32
C HIS A 40 -2.19 -16.13 -1.43
N SER A 41 -3.29 -15.39 -1.52
CA SER A 41 -3.52 -14.38 -2.55
C SER A 41 -2.81 -13.06 -2.23
N ARG A 42 -2.78 -12.70 -0.93
CA ARG A 42 -2.25 -11.44 -0.39
C ARG A 42 -2.72 -10.18 -1.12
N ALA A 43 -3.88 -10.28 -1.77
CA ALA A 43 -4.39 -9.25 -2.66
C ALA A 43 -5.10 -8.17 -1.85
N LEU A 44 -4.65 -6.93 -2.04
CA LEU A 44 -5.25 -5.73 -1.47
C LEU A 44 -5.64 -4.80 -2.61
N ARG A 45 -6.91 -4.46 -2.64
CA ARG A 45 -7.48 -3.46 -3.52
C ARG A 45 -7.43 -2.12 -2.82
N LEU A 46 -6.96 -1.12 -3.55
CA LEU A 46 -6.78 0.24 -3.07
C LEU A 46 -7.51 1.15 -4.05
N GLN A 47 -8.54 1.83 -3.56
CA GLN A 47 -9.40 2.71 -4.33
C GLN A 47 -9.26 4.12 -3.78
N LEU A 48 -8.70 5.02 -4.56
CA LEU A 48 -8.62 6.44 -4.24
C LEU A 48 -9.78 7.17 -4.87
N GLU A 49 -10.41 8.04 -4.10
CA GLU A 49 -11.49 8.93 -4.49
C GLU A 49 -11.23 10.30 -3.86
N GLN A 50 -11.90 11.36 -4.34
CA GLN A 50 -11.66 12.70 -3.81
C GLN A 50 -11.92 12.74 -2.30
N GLY A 51 -10.89 13.09 -1.53
CA GLY A 51 -10.95 13.14 -0.07
C GLY A 51 -10.81 11.79 0.65
N ARG A 52 -10.70 10.65 -0.05
CA ARG A 52 -10.76 9.33 0.60
C ARG A 52 -9.94 8.27 -0.13
N ILE A 53 -9.37 7.35 0.65
CA ILE A 53 -8.82 6.09 0.19
C ILE A 53 -9.58 4.94 0.85
N GLU A 54 -9.95 3.95 0.05
CA GLU A 54 -10.59 2.72 0.48
C GLU A 54 -9.67 1.54 0.21
N LEU A 55 -9.46 0.73 1.23
CA LEU A 55 -8.64 -0.46 1.24
C LEU A 55 -9.56 -1.66 1.39
N SER A 56 -9.46 -2.63 0.49
CA SER A 56 -10.29 -3.82 0.50
C SER A 56 -9.47 -5.09 0.29
N SER A 57 -9.78 -6.13 1.04
CA SER A 57 -9.24 -7.47 0.83
C SER A 57 -10.36 -8.49 0.85
N SER A 58 -10.08 -9.65 0.27
CA SER A 58 -11.02 -10.77 0.22
C SER A 58 -10.33 -12.03 0.75
N SER A 59 -11.04 -12.77 1.60
CA SER A 59 -10.63 -14.08 2.10
C SER A 59 -11.76 -15.10 1.96
N SER A 60 -11.41 -16.32 1.58
CA SER A 60 -12.36 -17.43 1.49
C SER A 60 -12.85 -17.89 2.87
N GLU A 61 -12.07 -17.66 3.91
CA GLU A 61 -12.38 -18.05 5.29
C GLU A 61 -13.12 -16.95 6.07
N TYR A 62 -12.64 -15.71 5.94
CA TYR A 62 -13.13 -14.58 6.75
C TYR A 62 -14.03 -13.59 6.00
N GLY A 63 -14.23 -13.78 4.69
CA GLY A 63 -15.02 -12.89 3.84
C GLY A 63 -14.27 -11.65 3.38
N ASP A 64 -15.01 -10.60 3.05
CA ASP A 64 -14.47 -9.34 2.53
C ASP A 64 -14.20 -8.35 3.66
N ALA A 65 -13.02 -7.75 3.68
CA ALA A 65 -12.68 -6.65 4.57
C ALA A 65 -12.57 -5.35 3.80
N HIS A 66 -13.09 -4.28 4.39
CA HIS A 66 -13.11 -2.95 3.81
C HIS A 66 -12.77 -1.93 4.89
N GLU A 67 -11.87 -1.00 4.58
CA GLU A 67 -11.46 0.08 5.47
C GLU A 67 -11.38 1.38 4.67
N ALA A 68 -11.89 2.44 5.25
CA ALA A 68 -11.95 3.75 4.62
C ALA A 68 -11.16 4.75 5.45
N VAL A 69 -10.35 5.54 4.77
CA VAL A 69 -9.50 6.55 5.38
C VAL A 69 -9.69 7.86 4.63
N ASP A 70 -9.98 8.92 5.36
CA ASP A 70 -10.02 10.27 4.81
C ASP A 70 -8.59 10.78 4.56
N ILE A 71 -8.32 11.25 3.34
CA ILE A 71 -7.02 11.77 2.92
C ILE A 71 -7.19 13.00 2.04
N PRO A 72 -6.27 13.97 2.07
CA PRO A 72 -6.31 15.13 1.17
C PRO A 72 -5.91 14.73 -0.26
N TYR A 73 -6.73 13.93 -0.94
CA TYR A 73 -6.55 13.55 -2.34
C TYR A 73 -7.52 14.32 -3.23
N ALA A 74 -6.99 15.11 -4.15
CA ALA A 74 -7.76 15.90 -5.13
C ALA A 74 -7.67 15.33 -6.56
N GLY A 75 -7.07 14.15 -6.73
CA GLY A 75 -6.89 13.52 -8.03
C GLY A 75 -8.12 12.77 -8.54
N PRO A 76 -8.07 12.23 -9.76
CA PRO A 76 -9.13 11.40 -10.32
C PRO A 76 -9.25 10.07 -9.57
N ALA A 77 -10.47 9.53 -9.51
CA ALA A 77 -10.71 8.22 -8.90
C ALA A 77 -9.82 7.15 -9.57
N LEU A 78 -9.18 6.32 -8.75
CA LEU A 78 -8.27 5.28 -9.22
C LEU A 78 -8.49 4.03 -8.39
N ARG A 79 -8.51 2.88 -9.04
CA ARG A 79 -8.48 1.57 -8.38
C ARG A 79 -7.23 0.83 -8.80
N VAL A 80 -6.47 0.33 -7.82
CA VAL A 80 -5.27 -0.48 -8.05
C VAL A 80 -5.28 -1.70 -7.14
N GLY A 81 -4.86 -2.85 -7.66
CA GLY A 81 -4.66 -4.06 -6.89
C GLY A 81 -3.16 -4.28 -6.66
N PHE A 82 -2.76 -4.41 -5.40
CA PHE A 82 -1.39 -4.69 -5.00
C PHE A 82 -1.33 -5.88 -4.06
N ASN A 83 -0.15 -6.47 -3.95
CA ASN A 83 0.12 -7.38 -2.85
C ASN A 83 0.48 -6.54 -1.61
N TYR A 84 -0.31 -6.66 -0.54
CA TYR A 84 -0.18 -5.80 0.65
C TYR A 84 1.16 -5.96 1.35
N GLN A 85 1.82 -7.10 1.20
CA GLN A 85 3.08 -7.35 1.89
C GLN A 85 4.20 -6.48 1.31
N TYR A 86 4.22 -6.27 0.00
CA TYR A 86 5.15 -5.32 -0.62
C TYR A 86 4.85 -3.89 -0.22
N LEU A 87 3.55 -3.52 -0.13
CA LEU A 87 3.18 -2.18 0.34
C LEU A 87 3.64 -1.94 1.78
N LEU A 88 3.41 -2.91 2.68
CA LEU A 88 3.88 -2.83 4.06
C LEU A 88 5.41 -2.78 4.15
N ASP A 89 6.12 -3.54 3.32
CA ASP A 89 7.59 -3.53 3.26
C ASP A 89 8.12 -2.16 2.79
N CYS A 90 7.55 -1.61 1.71
CA CYS A 90 7.88 -0.27 1.22
C CYS A 90 7.56 0.83 2.24
N LEU A 91 6.40 0.76 2.90
CA LEU A 91 6.01 1.72 3.93
C LEU A 91 6.88 1.60 5.19
N CYS A 92 7.31 0.39 5.54
CA CYS A 92 8.24 0.14 6.64
C CYS A 92 9.64 0.72 6.33
N ALA A 93 10.13 0.49 5.11
CA ALA A 93 11.43 1.00 4.66
C ALA A 93 11.45 2.53 4.51
N GLY A 94 10.35 3.14 4.09
CA GLY A 94 10.20 4.59 3.95
C GLY A 94 9.87 5.33 5.26
N GLY A 95 9.57 4.60 6.34
CA GLY A 95 9.09 5.13 7.61
C GLY A 95 10.16 5.60 8.60
N ASN A 96 11.42 5.78 8.18
CA ASN A 96 12.49 6.23 9.08
C ASN A 96 13.13 7.54 8.62
N SER A 97 12.48 8.66 8.93
CA SER A 97 13.14 9.99 8.98
C SER A 97 12.74 10.82 10.19
N ALA A 98 12.10 10.22 11.21
CA ALA A 98 11.75 10.92 12.44
C ALA A 98 11.76 9.98 13.67
N MET A 99 12.85 9.21 13.84
CA MET A 99 13.28 8.67 15.14
C MET A 99 14.82 8.73 15.23
N ASP A 100 15.43 9.80 14.70
CA ASP A 100 16.80 10.21 15.03
C ASP A 100 16.66 11.40 15.98
N GLY A 101 16.75 11.13 17.29
CA GLY A 101 16.62 12.17 18.31
C GLY A 101 15.83 11.74 19.55
N MET A 102 16.34 10.77 20.30
CA MET A 102 16.44 10.95 21.74
C MET A 102 17.59 10.11 22.29
N GLU A 103 18.71 10.81 22.47
CA GLU A 103 19.85 10.40 23.26
C GLU A 103 19.40 9.95 24.67
N LEU A 104 20.02 8.89 25.17
CA LEU A 104 20.25 8.70 26.61
C LEU A 104 21.75 8.82 26.86
#